data_AF-A0A1Y3AV95-F1
#
_entry.id   AF-A0A1Y3AV95-F1
#
_cell.length_a   1.000
_cell.length_b   1.000
_cell.length_c   1.000
_cell.angle_alpha   90.00
_cell.angle_beta   90.00
_cell.angle_gamma   90.00
#
_symmetry.space_group_name_H-M   'P 1'
#
loop_
_entity.id
_entity.type
_entity.pdbx_description
1 polymer ?
#
loop_
_entity_poly.entity_id
_entity_poly.type
_entity_poly.pdbx_seq_one_letter_code
_entity_poly.pdbx_strand_id
1 'polypeptide(L)'
;MAEMFRLILKAHSFYVENRDLQVSGEELRLLIKNRAQTYHQSGNWFNDFESWQSRPRFSAFLYFLFAPTLIYRHSYVRTKRIRWSFVLNYSCQMI
;
A
#
# COMPACT_ATOMS: atom_id res chain seq x y z
N MET A 1 -12.17 -24.28 -1.39
CA MET A 1 -12.88 -23.48 -0.36
C MET A 1 -11.94 -22.48 0.34
N ALA A 2 -10.78 -22.90 0.87
CA ALA A 2 -9.86 -21.99 1.57
C ALA A 2 -9.37 -20.78 0.75
N GLU A 3 -9.04 -20.98 -0.53
CA GLU A 3 -8.60 -19.88 -1.42
C GLU A 3 -9.70 -18.84 -1.66
N MET A 4 -10.97 -19.24 -1.72
CA MET A 4 -12.09 -18.31 -1.89
C MET A 4 -12.25 -17.41 -0.67
N PHE A 5 -12.16 -17.99 0.53
CA PHE A 5 -12.20 -17.22 1.78
C PHE A 5 -11.01 -16.24 1.88
N ARG A 6 -9.82 -16.69 1.49
CA ARG A 6 -8.61 -15.83 1.43
C ARG A 6 -8.83 -14.63 0.50
N LEU A 7 -9.39 -14.85 -0.69
CA LEU A 7 -9.65 -13.79 -1.66
C LEU A 7 -10.70 -12.80 -1.15
N ILE A 8 -11.78 -13.28 -0.52
CA ILE A 8 -12.82 -12.42 0.08
C ILE A 8 -12.23 -11.53 1.17
N LEU A 9 -11.43 -12.12 2.08
CA LEU A 9 -10.78 -11.35 3.15
C LEU A 9 -9.80 -10.31 2.61
N LYS A 10 -9.01 -10.67 1.58
CA LYS A 10 -8.11 -9.73 0.92
C LYS A 10 -8.88 -8.59 0.25
N ALA A 11 -9.97 -8.89 -0.45
CA ALA A 11 -10.84 -7.90 -1.07
C ALA A 11 -11.44 -6.94 -0.04
N HIS A 12 -11.90 -7.48 1.11
CA HIS A 12 -12.42 -6.67 2.21
C HIS A 12 -11.37 -5.69 2.75
N SER A 13 -10.15 -6.18 3.06
CA SER A 13 -9.08 -5.30 3.57
C SER A 13 -8.67 -4.22 2.57
N PHE A 14 -8.67 -4.56 1.27
CA PHE A 14 -8.35 -3.62 0.22
C PHE A 14 -9.43 -2.54 0.10
N TYR A 15 -10.71 -2.92 0.16
CA TYR A 15 -11.81 -1.98 0.11
C TYR A 15 -11.80 -1.01 1.30
N VAL A 16 -11.54 -1.51 2.51
CA VAL A 16 -11.45 -0.69 3.73
C VAL A 16 -10.35 0.36 3.61
N GLU A 17 -9.12 -0.05 3.27
CA GLU A 17 -8.00 0.89 3.16
C GLU A 17 -8.25 1.94 2.05
N ASN A 18 -8.79 1.54 0.90
CA ASN A 18 -9.02 2.49 -0.20
C ASN A 18 -10.15 3.48 0.09
N ARG A 19 -11.14 3.13 0.91
CA ARG A 19 -12.15 4.08 1.38
C ARG A 19 -11.52 5.18 2.22
N ASP A 20 -10.61 4.83 3.12
CA ASP A 20 -9.94 5.79 3.99
C ASP A 20 -9.03 6.74 3.19
N LEU A 21 -8.39 6.23 2.12
CA LEU A 21 -7.63 7.05 1.18
C LEU A 21 -8.51 8.05 0.40
N GLN A 22 -9.73 7.66 0.03
CA GLN A 22 -10.65 8.56 -0.68
C GLN A 22 -11.07 9.72 0.22
N VAL A 23 -11.48 9.41 1.46
CA VAL A 23 -11.86 10.42 2.46
C VAL A 23 -10.68 11.34 2.76
N SER A 24 -9.48 10.78 2.99
CA SER A 24 -8.27 11.56 3.19
C SER A 24 -7.94 12.44 1.98
N GLY A 25 -8.11 11.94 0.76
CA GLY A 25 -7.84 12.69 -0.47
C GLY A 25 -8.77 13.90 -0.66
N GLU A 26 -10.03 13.80 -0.27
CA GLU A 26 -10.98 14.92 -0.33
C GLU A 26 -10.66 15.98 0.73
N GLU A 27 -10.45 15.57 1.98
CA GLU A 27 -10.00 16.44 3.06
C GLU A 27 -8.69 17.15 2.70
N LEU A 28 -7.74 16.40 2.11
CA LEU A 28 -6.48 16.95 1.65
C LEU A 28 -6.63 17.90 0.49
N ARG A 29 -7.54 17.63 -0.45
CA ARG A 29 -7.82 18.55 -1.55
C ARG A 29 -8.40 19.86 -1.04
N LEU A 30 -9.25 19.82 0.00
CA LEU A 30 -9.77 21.01 0.67
C LEU A 30 -8.68 21.74 1.44
N LEU A 31 -7.86 21.03 2.21
CA LEU A 31 -6.72 21.58 2.92
C LEU A 31 -5.69 22.20 1.96
N ILE A 32 -5.40 21.57 0.82
CA ILE A 32 -4.51 22.09 -0.22
C ILE A 32 -5.12 23.32 -0.87
N LYS A 33 -6.42 23.34 -1.18
CA LYS A 33 -7.09 24.52 -1.75
C LYS A 33 -7.02 25.72 -0.81
N ASN A 34 -7.17 25.50 0.50
CA ASN A 34 -6.97 26.51 1.53
C ASN A 34 -5.48 26.90 1.70
N ARG A 35 -4.56 25.94 1.65
CA ARG A 35 -3.11 26.17 1.85
C ARG A 35 -2.42 26.78 0.62
N ALA A 36 -2.94 26.55 -0.59
CA ALA A 36 -2.46 27.14 -1.83
C ALA A 36 -2.60 28.67 -1.85
N GLN A 37 -3.58 29.23 -1.12
CA GLN A 37 -3.71 30.68 -0.94
C GLN A 37 -2.60 31.28 -0.06
N THR A 38 -1.90 30.47 0.75
CA THR A 38 -0.85 30.94 1.68
C THR A 38 0.58 30.66 1.16
N TYR A 39 0.73 29.99 0.02
CA TYR A 39 1.99 29.36 -0.42
C TYR A 39 2.87 30.23 -1.33
N HIS A 40 3.08 31.50 -0.98
CA HIS A 40 3.98 32.38 -1.75
C HIS A 40 5.47 32.26 -1.36
N GLN A 41 5.87 31.36 -0.43
CA GLN A 41 7.22 31.44 0.15
C GLN A 41 7.90 30.15 0.69
N SER A 42 7.52 28.93 0.29
CA SER A 42 8.20 27.71 0.78
C SER A 42 8.77 26.86 -0.37
N GLY A 43 10.09 26.90 -0.51
CA GLY A 43 10.87 26.34 -1.62
C GLY A 43 11.12 24.83 -1.56
N ASN A 44 10.24 24.00 -0.99
CA ASN A 44 10.44 22.54 -0.96
C ASN A 44 9.19 21.69 -1.28
N TRP A 45 8.31 22.22 -2.13
CA TRP A 45 7.04 21.61 -2.55
C TRP A 45 7.17 20.17 -3.11
N PHE A 46 8.33 19.82 -3.69
CA PHE A 46 8.58 18.50 -4.29
C PHE A 46 8.58 17.34 -3.27
N ASN A 47 9.15 17.54 -2.07
CA ASN A 47 9.20 16.49 -1.03
C ASN A 47 7.82 16.23 -0.41
N ASP A 48 7.02 17.30 -0.26
CA ASP A 48 5.64 17.16 0.18
C ASP A 48 4.82 16.40 -0.86
N PHE A 49 4.94 16.74 -2.16
CA PHE A 49 4.21 16.08 -3.25
C PHE A 49 4.40 14.56 -3.31
N GLU A 50 5.61 14.08 -3.05
CA GLU A 50 5.91 12.63 -3.04
C GLU A 50 5.23 11.91 -1.87
N SER A 51 5.06 12.56 -0.72
CA SER A 51 4.27 12.02 0.40
C SER A 51 2.76 11.93 0.10
N TRP A 52 2.27 12.74 -0.85
CA TRP A 52 0.86 12.81 -1.26
C TRP A 52 0.49 11.84 -2.38
N GLN A 53 1.45 11.24 -3.09
CA GLN A 53 1.18 10.24 -4.16
C GLN A 53 0.88 8.82 -3.61
N SER A 54 0.16 8.75 -2.50
CA SER A 54 -0.42 7.54 -1.90
C SER A 54 -1.57 6.96 -2.73
N ARG A 55 -1.44 6.96 -4.06
CA ARG A 55 -2.33 6.18 -4.92
C ARG A 55 -1.90 4.72 -4.89
N PRO A 56 -2.83 3.77 -4.75
CA PRO A 56 -2.50 2.34 -4.75
C PRO A 56 -1.85 1.99 -6.09
N ARG A 57 -0.54 1.75 -6.07
CA ARG A 57 0.17 1.25 -7.25
C ARG A 57 -0.31 -0.17 -7.51
N PHE A 58 -0.74 -0.46 -8.73
CA PHE A 58 -1.19 -1.80 -9.12
C PHE A 58 -0.16 -2.89 -8.79
N SER A 59 1.14 -2.56 -8.87
CA SER A 59 2.23 -3.45 -8.48
C SER A 59 2.22 -3.83 -6.99
N ALA A 60 1.80 -2.93 -6.10
CA ALA A 60 1.65 -3.21 -4.67
C ALA A 60 0.43 -4.10 -4.39
N PHE A 61 -0.65 -3.93 -5.17
CA PHE A 61 -1.84 -4.80 -5.09
C PHE A 61 -1.51 -6.24 -5.52
N LEU A 62 -0.80 -6.41 -6.64
CA LEU A 62 -0.33 -7.73 -7.07
C LEU A 62 0.56 -8.39 -6.01
N TYR A 63 1.48 -7.64 -5.42
CA TYR A 63 2.32 -8.16 -4.34
C TYR A 63 1.49 -8.61 -3.12
N PHE A 64 0.50 -7.81 -2.72
CA PHE A 64 -0.40 -8.14 -1.62
C PHE A 64 -1.18 -9.44 -1.87
N LEU A 65 -1.56 -9.74 -3.12
CA LEU A 65 -2.30 -10.96 -3.45
C LEU A 65 -1.50 -12.23 -3.13
N PHE A 66 -0.18 -12.19 -3.25
CA PHE A 66 0.73 -13.29 -2.95
C PHE A 66 1.33 -13.23 -1.54
N ALA A 67 1.28 -12.06 -0.88
CA ALA A 67 1.77 -11.92 0.48
C ALA A 67 0.99 -12.84 1.45
N PRO A 68 1.65 -13.41 2.47
CA PRO A 68 1.01 -14.23 3.50
C PRO A 68 0.28 -13.37 4.55
N THR A 69 -0.28 -12.23 4.12
CA THR A 69 -0.98 -11.27 4.98
C THR A 69 -2.38 -11.02 4.43
N LEU A 70 -3.30 -10.68 5.35
CA LEU A 70 -4.69 -10.35 5.02
C LEU A 70 -4.98 -8.85 5.03
N ILE A 71 -4.03 -8.03 5.48
CA ILE A 71 -4.17 -6.57 5.61
C ILE A 71 -3.41 -5.93 4.47
N TYR A 72 -4.06 -5.08 3.66
CA TYR A 72 -3.43 -4.31 2.60
C TYR A 72 -2.62 -3.12 3.15
N ARG A 73 -1.46 -2.81 2.52
CA ARG A 73 -0.61 -1.64 2.82
C ARG A 73 0.06 -1.14 1.54
N HIS A 74 0.27 0.17 1.45
CA HIS A 74 0.95 0.81 0.31
C HIS A 74 2.43 0.42 0.21
N SER A 75 3.10 0.29 1.36
CA SER A 75 4.49 -0.17 1.45
C SER A 75 4.60 -1.27 2.50
N TYR A 76 5.06 -2.45 2.07
CA TYR A 76 5.46 -3.52 2.98
C TYR A 76 6.96 -3.48 3.16
N VAL A 77 7.42 -3.75 4.38
CA VAL A 77 8.84 -3.91 4.66
C VAL A 77 9.37 -5.10 3.86
N ARG A 78 10.33 -4.85 2.98
CA ARG A 78 10.97 -5.88 2.16
C ARG A 78 12.29 -6.29 2.77
N THR A 79 12.62 -7.57 2.65
CA THR A 79 13.96 -8.06 2.98
C THR A 79 14.97 -7.58 1.93
N LYS A 80 16.21 -7.29 2.36
CA LYS A 80 17.26 -6.77 1.47
C LYS A 80 17.74 -7.80 0.43
N ARG A 81 17.60 -9.10 0.73
CA ARG A 81 18.08 -10.21 -0.10
C ARG A 81 17.13 -11.41 0.01
N ILE A 82 16.99 -12.15 -1.09
CA ILE A 82 16.24 -13.41 -1.15
C ILE A 82 17.18 -14.56 -0.80
N ARG A 83 16.87 -15.33 0.24
CA ARG A 83 17.65 -16.51 0.67
C ARG A 83 17.10 -17.77 0.03
N TRP A 84 17.54 -18.10 -1.18
CA TRP A 84 17.05 -19.26 -1.94
C TRP A 84 17.26 -20.60 -1.24
N SER A 85 18.35 -20.76 -0.48
CA SER A 85 18.60 -21.95 0.33
C SER A 85 17.52 -22.18 1.40
N PHE A 86 16.97 -21.10 1.96
CA PHE A 86 15.87 -21.18 2.91
C PHE A 86 14.58 -21.60 2.20
N VAL A 87 14.22 -20.93 1.10
CA VAL A 87 13.02 -21.25 0.33
C VAL A 87 12.98 -22.72 -0.07
N LEU A 88 14.08 -23.26 -0.60
CA LEU A 88 14.18 -24.67 -1.00
C LEU A 88 14.01 -25.63 0.19
N ASN A 89 14.57 -25.30 1.35
CA ASN A 89 14.43 -26.13 2.55
C ASN A 89 12.96 -26.20 3.01
N TYR A 90 12.27 -25.07 3.13
CA TYR A 90 10.84 -25.07 3.50
C TYR A 90 9.96 -25.72 2.44
N SER A 91 10.27 -25.52 1.15
CA SER A 91 9.56 -26.20 0.07
C SER A 91 9.72 -27.72 0.14
N CYS A 92 10.91 -28.22 0.47
CA CYS A 92 11.15 -29.66 0.64
C CYS A 92 10.54 -30.21 1.94
N GLN A 93 10.48 -29.42 3.01
CA GLN A 93 9.84 -29.83 4.27
C GLN A 93 8.32 -29.94 4.15
N MET A 94 7.71 -29.13 3.26
CA MET A 94 6.26 -29.10 3.02
C MET A 94 5.79 -30.12 1.97
N ILE A 95 6.70 -30.72 1.20
CA ILE A 95 6.38 -31.78 0.22
C ILE A 95 6.16 -33.11 0.94
#